data_AF-A0A926RV12-F1
#
_entry.id   AF-A0A926RV12-F1
#
_cell.length_a   1.000
_cell.length_b   1.000
_cell.length_c   1.000
_cell.angle_alpha   90.00
_cell.angle_beta   90.00
_cell.angle_gamma   90.00
#
_symmetry.space_group_name_H-M   'P 1'
#
loop_
_entity.id
_entity.type
_entity.pdbx_description
1 polymer ?
#
loop_
_entity_poly.entity_id
_entity_poly.type
_entity_poly.pdbx_seq_one_letter_code
_entity_poly.pdbx_strand_id
1 'polypeptide(L)'
;MNRGKEIIDSMKVNGWKRTPIDVVKMSDGDLTTIDNTRVLAGKYTGINVKANVHNADAPISAEFVQRFISRKGQVPQTWGEAVTNGINNSNSVYRNTYPNESSITGWDGR
;
A
#
# COMPACT_ATOMS: atom_id res chain seq x y z
N MET A 1 1.64 0.91 -20.49
CA MET A 1 2.84 0.58 -19.70
C MET A 1 2.41 0.17 -18.30
N ASN A 2 2.56 -1.11 -17.94
CA ASN A 2 2.16 -1.62 -16.63
C ASN A 2 3.26 -1.31 -15.61
N ARG A 3 3.07 -0.27 -14.79
CA ARG A 3 4.02 0.17 -13.75
C ARG A 3 4.47 -0.96 -12.82
N GLY A 4 3.62 -1.96 -12.57
CA GLY A 4 3.98 -3.17 -11.82
C GLY A 4 5.07 -4.01 -12.50
N LYS A 5 5.02 -4.16 -13.83
CA LYS A 5 6.00 -4.94 -14.59
C LYS A 5 7.40 -4.31 -14.52
N GLU A 6 7.48 -2.99 -14.64
CA GLU A 6 8.76 -2.27 -14.54
C GLU A 6 9.40 -2.42 -13.15
N ILE A 7 8.60 -2.43 -12.09
CA ILE A 7 9.09 -2.62 -10.72
C ILE A 7 9.59 -4.06 -10.53
N ILE A 8 8.86 -5.05 -11.03
CA ILE A 8 9.27 -6.47 -10.98
C ILE A 8 10.59 -6.67 -11.73
N ASP A 9 10.69 -6.17 -12.96
CA ASP A 9 11.91 -6.32 -13.77
C ASP A 9 13.10 -5.62 -13.11
N SER A 10 12.89 -4.43 -12.54
CA SER A 10 13.92 -3.71 -11.78
C SER A 10 14.39 -4.50 -10.54
N MET A 11 13.45 -5.10 -9.78
CA MET A 11 13.77 -5.91 -8.60
C MET A 11 14.55 -7.18 -8.97
N LYS A 12 14.17 -7.88 -10.06
CA LYS A 12 14.90 -9.06 -10.56
C LYS A 12 16.36 -8.76 -10.88
N VAL A 13 16.62 -7.58 -11.46
CA VAL A 13 17.97 -7.18 -11.87
C VAL A 13 18.80 -6.63 -10.70
N ASN A 14 18.18 -5.87 -9.80
CA ASN A 14 18.93 -5.05 -8.82
C ASN A 14 18.70 -5.41 -7.36
N GLY A 15 17.76 -6.31 -7.05
CA GLY A 15 17.26 -6.46 -5.69
C GLY A 15 16.39 -5.27 -5.25
N TRP A 16 16.16 -5.16 -3.94
CA TRP A 16 15.51 -3.98 -3.36
C TRP A 16 16.48 -2.79 -3.31
N LYS A 17 16.26 -1.78 -4.18
CA LYS A 17 17.04 -0.52 -4.19
C LYS A 17 16.24 0.75 -3.93
N ARG A 18 14.96 0.63 -3.58
CA ARG A 18 14.06 1.78 -3.37
C ARG A 18 13.99 2.18 -1.90
N THR A 19 13.43 3.36 -1.63
CA THR A 19 13.04 3.76 -0.27
C THR A 19 12.10 2.71 0.32
N PRO A 20 12.15 2.46 1.65
CA PRO A 20 11.19 1.59 2.32
C PRO A 20 9.74 1.89 1.93
N ILE A 21 8.88 0.87 1.95
CA ILE A 21 7.43 1.08 1.89
C ILE A 21 6.92 1.57 3.25
N ASP A 22 5.74 2.17 3.26
CA ASP A 22 5.06 2.53 4.50
C ASP A 22 3.95 1.52 4.78
N VAL A 23 3.96 0.97 5.99
CA VAL A 23 2.94 0.07 6.50
C VAL A 23 2.36 0.64 7.78
N VAL A 24 1.08 0.42 8.00
CA VAL A 24 0.32 0.94 9.13
C VAL A 24 -0.10 -0.25 9.99
N LYS A 25 0.23 -0.20 11.27
CA LYS A 25 -0.26 -1.13 12.28
C LYS A 25 -1.63 -0.67 12.76
N MET A 26 -2.63 -1.48 12.45
CA MET A 26 -4.02 -1.24 12.77
C MET A 26 -4.33 -1.66 14.22
N SER A 27 -5.51 -1.27 14.73
CA SER A 27 -5.90 -1.51 16.13
C SER A 27 -6.14 -2.98 16.47
N ASP A 28 -6.42 -3.81 15.46
CA ASP A 28 -6.50 -5.27 15.55
C ASP A 28 -5.12 -5.95 15.61
N GLY A 29 -4.04 -5.20 15.38
CA GLY A 29 -2.67 -5.69 15.36
C GLY A 29 -2.15 -6.09 13.98
N ASP A 30 -2.98 -6.04 12.95
CA ASP A 30 -2.60 -6.35 11.59
C ASP A 30 -1.82 -5.20 10.93
N LEU A 31 -1.05 -5.54 9.87
CA LEU A 31 -0.26 -4.60 9.09
C LEU A 31 -0.90 -4.37 7.72
N THR A 32 -1.27 -3.13 7.47
CA THR A 32 -1.85 -2.67 6.21
C THR A 32 -0.81 -1.88 5.42
N THR A 33 -0.66 -2.16 4.13
CA THR A 33 0.27 -1.43 3.25
C THR A 33 -0.47 -0.47 2.33
N ILE A 34 0.03 0.76 2.27
CA ILE A 34 -0.45 1.74 1.30
C ILE A 34 0.27 1.64 -0.07
N ASP A 35 1.25 0.75 -0.20
CA ASP A 35 2.02 0.51 -1.42
C ASP A 35 1.95 -0.96 -1.88
N ASN A 36 0.73 -1.38 -2.24
CA ASN A 36 0.43 -2.73 -2.68
C ASN A 36 1.25 -3.17 -3.90
N THR A 37 1.61 -2.26 -4.80
CA THR A 37 2.36 -2.62 -6.02
C THR A 37 3.79 -3.08 -5.70
N ARG A 38 4.50 -2.41 -4.77
CA ARG A 38 5.86 -2.84 -4.39
C ARG A 38 5.84 -4.11 -3.55
N VAL A 39 4.83 -4.30 -2.69
CA VAL A 39 4.63 -5.56 -1.95
C VAL A 39 4.41 -6.73 -2.90
N LEU A 40 3.52 -6.55 -3.88
CA LEU A 40 3.24 -7.55 -4.91
C LEU A 40 4.50 -7.89 -5.72
N ALA A 41 5.30 -6.89 -6.10
CA ALA A 41 6.54 -7.12 -6.83
C ALA A 41 7.57 -7.93 -6.00
N GLY A 42 7.68 -7.66 -4.69
CA GLY A 42 8.49 -8.47 -3.78
C GLY A 42 8.04 -9.92 -3.76
N LYS A 43 6.73 -10.17 -3.67
CA LYS A 43 6.14 -11.51 -3.72
C LYS A 43 6.51 -12.28 -5.01
N TYR A 44 6.42 -11.64 -6.18
CA TYR A 44 6.77 -12.30 -7.45
C TYR A 44 8.25 -12.55 -7.66
N THR A 45 9.10 -11.75 -7.01
CA THR A 45 10.55 -11.85 -7.19
C THR A 45 11.21 -12.63 -6.07
N GLY A 46 10.48 -12.98 -5.00
CA GLY A 46 11.04 -13.59 -3.80
C GLY A 46 11.97 -12.64 -3.02
N ILE A 47 11.92 -11.33 -3.31
CA ILE A 47 12.77 -10.33 -2.68
C ILE A 47 12.03 -9.69 -1.52
N ASN A 48 12.68 -9.69 -0.36
CA ASN A 48 12.17 -9.01 0.82
C ASN A 48 12.14 -7.49 0.60
N VAL A 49 10.96 -6.90 0.79
CA VAL A 49 10.76 -5.45 0.81
C VAL A 49 11.12 -4.91 2.20
N LYS A 50 11.63 -3.68 2.26
CA LYS A 50 11.87 -2.97 3.54
C LYS A 50 10.68 -2.08 3.85
N ALA A 51 10.25 -2.03 5.11
CA ALA A 51 9.08 -1.26 5.52
C ALA A 51 9.38 -0.35 6.72
N ASN A 52 8.80 0.85 6.70
CA ASN A 52 8.61 1.72 7.86
C ASN A 52 7.23 1.43 8.44
N VAL A 53 7.17 1.10 9.73
CA VAL A 53 5.92 0.79 10.43
C VAL A 53 5.43 2.04 11.16
N HIS A 54 4.21 2.45 10.86
CA HIS A 54 3.51 3.56 11.53
C HIS A 54 2.36 3.01 12.35
N ASN A 55 2.06 3.60 13.51
CA ASN A 55 0.83 3.27 14.22
C ASN A 55 -0.36 4.00 13.58
N ALA A 56 -1.55 3.41 13.62
CA ALA A 56 -2.75 4.00 13.02
C ALA A 56 -3.12 5.39 13.57
N ASP A 57 -2.83 5.65 14.84
CA ASP A 57 -3.06 6.93 15.52
C ASP A 57 -1.94 7.97 15.28
N ALA A 58 -0.81 7.56 14.68
CA ALA A 58 0.29 8.47 14.41
C ALA A 58 -0.08 9.50 13.33
N PRO A 59 0.42 10.75 13.44
CA PRO A 59 0.18 11.77 12.43
C PRO A 59 0.79 11.38 11.09
N ILE A 60 0.05 11.60 10.00
CA ILE A 60 0.55 11.33 8.65
C ILE A 60 1.49 12.46 8.18
N SER A 61 2.60 12.09 7.52
CA SER A 61 3.51 13.07 6.95
C SER A 61 2.85 13.85 5.80
N ALA A 62 3.11 15.16 5.75
CA ALA A 62 2.55 16.06 4.74
C ALA A 62 2.82 15.61 3.28
N GLU A 63 3.93 14.92 3.05
CA GLU A 63 4.31 14.35 1.74
C GLU A 63 3.33 13.27 1.23
N PHE A 64 2.63 12.58 2.15
CA PHE A 64 1.69 11.52 1.83
C PHE A 64 0.23 11.98 1.87
N VAL A 65 -0.10 13.00 2.67
CA VAL A 65 -1.47 13.51 2.86
C VAL A 65 -2.24 13.66 1.54
N GLN A 66 -1.62 14.31 0.53
CA GLN A 66 -2.29 14.59 -0.75
C GLN A 66 -2.73 13.33 -1.51
N ARG A 67 -2.04 12.20 -1.33
CA ARG A 67 -2.36 10.94 -2.02
C ARG A 67 -3.57 10.23 -1.42
N PHE A 68 -3.90 10.54 -0.16
CA PHE A 68 -4.93 9.86 0.62
C PHE A 68 -6.11 10.78 0.98
N ILE A 69 -6.26 11.91 0.27
CA ILE A 69 -7.47 12.71 0.36
C ILE A 69 -8.64 11.88 -0.18
N SER A 70 -9.71 11.75 0.60
CA SER A 70 -10.87 10.96 0.20
C SER A 70 -11.54 11.56 -1.05
N ARG A 71 -12.30 10.75 -1.80
CA ARG A 71 -13.15 11.26 -2.90
C ARG A 71 -14.14 12.36 -2.49
N LYS A 72 -14.45 12.45 -1.18
CA LYS A 72 -15.30 13.49 -0.59
C LYS A 72 -14.50 14.71 -0.10
N GLY A 73 -13.20 14.76 -0.35
CA GLY A 73 -12.32 15.86 0.05
C GLY A 73 -11.85 15.81 1.50
N GLN A 74 -12.06 14.70 2.22
CA GLN A 74 -11.57 14.60 3.60
C GLN A 74 -10.05 14.39 3.60
N VAL A 75 -9.36 15.26 4.33
CA VAL A 75 -7.90 15.24 4.48
C VAL A 75 -7.55 14.39 5.71
N PRO A 76 -6.82 13.27 5.56
CA PRO A 76 -6.46 12.43 6.69
C PRO A 76 -5.48 13.17 7.61
N GLN A 77 -5.70 13.06 8.92
CA GLN A 77 -4.81 13.56 9.97
C GLN A 77 -3.86 12.47 10.48
N THR A 78 -4.27 11.20 10.36
CA THR A 78 -3.49 10.05 10.83
C THR A 78 -3.23 9.03 9.73
N TRP A 79 -2.27 8.14 9.96
CA TRP A 79 -1.99 7.02 9.06
C TRP A 79 -3.17 6.06 8.92
N GLY A 80 -3.94 5.81 9.99
CA GLY A 80 -5.14 4.98 9.95
C GLY A 80 -6.28 5.59 9.12
N GLU A 81 -6.46 6.91 9.20
CA GLU A 81 -7.42 7.62 8.34
C GLU A 81 -6.99 7.58 6.87
N ALA A 82 -5.68 7.71 6.60
CA ALA A 82 -5.15 7.63 5.25
C ALA A 82 -5.38 6.26 4.60
N VAL A 83 -5.17 5.18 5.37
CA VAL A 83 -5.52 3.81 4.97
C VAL A 83 -7.01 3.69 4.65
N THR A 84 -7.86 4.14 5.57
CA THR A 84 -9.32 4.10 5.40
C THR A 84 -9.76 4.86 4.14
N ASN A 85 -9.17 6.03 3.89
CA ASN A 85 -9.41 6.80 2.68
C ASN A 85 -8.91 6.08 1.43
N GLY A 86 -7.75 5.45 1.48
CA GLY A 86 -7.18 4.64 0.39
C GLY A 86 -8.08 3.46 -0.01
N ILE A 87 -8.60 2.73 0.97
CA ILE A 87 -9.56 1.64 0.76
C ILE A 87 -10.83 2.20 0.12
N ASN A 88 -11.41 3.27 0.67
CA ASN A 88 -12.62 3.90 0.14
C ASN A 88 -12.44 4.49 -1.28
N ASN A 89 -11.24 4.94 -1.61
CA ASN A 89 -10.89 5.49 -2.91
C ASN A 89 -10.57 4.42 -3.97
N SER A 90 -10.19 3.21 -3.54
CA SER A 90 -9.93 2.05 -4.41
C SER A 90 -11.21 1.57 -5.09
N ASN A 91 -11.09 0.91 -6.26
CA ASN A 91 -12.23 0.55 -7.12
C ASN A 91 -13.26 -0.34 -6.39
N SER A 92 -14.56 -0.23 -6.70
CA SER A 92 -15.64 -0.88 -5.92
C SER A 92 -15.53 -2.41 -5.87
N VAL A 93 -15.03 -3.02 -6.95
CA VAL A 93 -14.72 -4.45 -7.03
C VAL A 93 -13.66 -4.86 -6.00
N TYR A 94 -12.62 -4.03 -5.83
CA TYR A 94 -11.57 -4.27 -4.83
C TYR A 94 -12.12 -4.12 -3.39
N ARG A 95 -12.96 -3.11 -3.14
CA ARG A 95 -13.58 -2.86 -1.82
C ARG A 95 -14.56 -3.97 -1.39
N ASN A 96 -15.38 -4.47 -2.33
CA ASN A 96 -16.37 -5.51 -2.05
C ASN A 96 -15.74 -6.91 -1.96
N THR A 97 -14.58 -7.12 -2.59
CA THR A 97 -13.86 -8.39 -2.52
C THR A 97 -12.98 -8.48 -1.27
N TYR A 98 -12.47 -7.34 -0.77
CA TYR A 98 -11.56 -7.27 0.37
C TYR A 98 -11.91 -6.12 1.32
N PRO A 99 -12.97 -6.27 2.13
CA PRO A 99 -13.48 -5.21 3.00
C PRO A 99 -12.51 -4.80 4.12
N ASN A 100 -11.53 -5.66 4.47
CA ASN A 100 -10.49 -5.41 5.48
C ASN A 100 -9.07 -5.38 4.86
N GLU A 101 -8.96 -5.04 3.57
CA GLU A 101 -7.79 -5.31 2.73
C GLU A 101 -7.48 -6.81 2.52
N SER A 102 -6.76 -7.09 1.45
CA SER A 102 -6.57 -8.44 0.94
C SER A 102 -5.26 -9.05 1.43
N SER A 103 -5.31 -10.27 1.96
CA SER A 103 -4.13 -11.16 2.06
C SER A 103 -3.66 -11.67 0.68
N ILE A 104 -4.40 -11.38 -0.39
CA ILE A 104 -4.14 -11.76 -1.77
C ILE A 104 -4.28 -10.53 -2.68
N THR A 105 -3.18 -9.84 -2.94
CA THR A 105 -3.08 -8.88 -4.04
C THR A 105 -3.29 -9.65 -5.36
N GLY A 106 -4.52 -9.66 -5.86
CA GLY A 106 -4.99 -10.40 -7.04
C GLY A 106 -4.45 -9.80 -8.34
N TRP A 107 -3.18 -10.04 -8.62
CA TRP A 107 -2.61 -9.93 -9.96
C TRP A 107 -2.32 -11.36 -10.43
N ASP A 108 -2.67 -11.72 -11.66
CA ASP A 108 -2.43 -13.08 -12.21
C ASP A 108 -1.21 -13.12 -13.13
N GLY A 109 -0.43 -12.04 -13.18
CA GLY A 109 0.78 -11.98 -13.98
C GLY A 109 0.57 -11.85 -15.48
N ARG A 110 -0.66 -11.55 -15.93
CA ARG A 110 -0.99 -11.39 -17.35
C ARG A 110 -1.14 -9.93 -17.78
#